data_AF-A0A7Y8I0V9-F1
#
_entry.id   AF-A0A7Y8I0V9-F1
#
_cell.length_a   1.000
_cell.length_b   1.000
_cell.length_c   1.000
_cell.angle_alpha   90.00
_cell.angle_beta   90.00
_cell.angle_gamma   90.00
#
_symmetry.space_group_name_H-M   'P 1'
#
loop_
_entity.id
_entity.type
_entity.pdbx_description
1 polymer ?
#
loop_
_entity_poly.entity_id
_entity_poly.type
_entity_poly.pdbx_seq_one_letter_code
_entity_poly.pdbx_strand_id
1 'polypeptide(L)'
;MKCGEFDPKDVALGELKGAELEAAQAHLAGCAECRALAEEASLTVSVLRLSPDREIPRRIAFVSDPVLEPSWWQRFWRSGPQVAFASAGLLSAAILFHALAAPGIPAGAPPADMAAFERRVGEEVARRLPGALQAAVDSAVEAKVRAMVAGLERRVDDLDKTRLASLERRVETERRGDLKNLESAFNIIERRLAVLQASAVRYGGDD
;
A
#
# COMPACT_ATOMS: atom_id res chain seq x y z
N MET A 1 31.84 3.97 12.49
CA MET A 1 31.43 2.63 12.02
C MET A 1 30.91 2.73 10.59
N LYS A 2 31.24 1.74 9.76
CA LYS A 2 30.75 1.57 8.39
C LYS A 2 29.48 0.72 8.38
N CYS A 3 28.67 0.84 7.34
CA CYS A 3 27.53 -0.04 7.12
C CYS A 3 28.02 -1.49 7.04
N GLY A 4 27.39 -2.40 7.80
CA GLY A 4 27.76 -3.82 7.86
C GLY A 4 28.76 -4.20 8.96
N GLU A 5 29.32 -3.24 9.71
CA GLU A 5 30.09 -3.54 10.93
C GLU A 5 29.20 -3.91 12.14
N PHE A 6 27.90 -3.62 12.04
CA PHE A 6 26.88 -4.00 13.02
C PHE A 6 25.56 -4.29 12.31
N ASP A 7 24.70 -5.13 12.89
CA ASP A 7 23.33 -5.31 12.42
C ASP A 7 22.43 -4.22 13.05
N PRO A 8 21.77 -3.36 12.26
CA PRO A 8 20.81 -2.38 12.78
C PRO A 8 19.70 -2.99 13.64
N LYS A 9 19.39 -4.28 13.48
CA LYS A 9 18.41 -5.02 14.29
C LYS A 9 18.86 -5.20 15.73
N ASP A 10 20.17 -5.26 15.99
CA ASP A 10 20.71 -5.44 17.34
C ASP A 10 20.41 -4.23 18.24
N VAL A 11 20.28 -3.04 17.63
CA VAL A 11 19.80 -1.83 18.32
C VAL A 11 18.33 -1.98 18.71
N ALA A 12 17.48 -2.50 17.82
CA ALA A 12 16.05 -2.69 18.07
C ALA A 12 15.75 -3.80 19.10
N LEU A 13 16.58 -4.85 19.12
CA LEU A 13 16.50 -5.95 20.07
C LEU A 13 17.11 -5.60 21.44
N GLY A 14 17.94 -4.55 21.51
CA GLY A 14 18.61 -4.12 22.74
C GLY A 14 19.84 -4.98 23.10
N GLU A 15 20.44 -5.63 22.11
CA GLU A 15 21.61 -6.50 22.27
C GLU A 15 22.91 -5.70 22.40
N LEU A 16 22.98 -4.52 21.77
CA LEU A 16 24.13 -3.61 21.88
C LEU A 16 24.11 -2.80 23.19
N LYS A 17 25.26 -2.71 23.87
CA LYS A 17 25.40 -2.02 25.16
C LYS A 17 26.66 -1.15 25.19
N GLY A 18 26.62 -0.11 26.02
CA GLY A 18 27.76 0.78 26.26
C GLY A 18 28.24 1.49 24.98
N ALA A 19 29.56 1.48 24.75
CA ALA A 19 30.19 2.22 23.66
C ALA A 19 29.74 1.79 22.25
N GLU A 20 29.36 0.51 22.07
CA GLU A 20 28.88 0.00 20.79
C GLU A 20 27.49 0.54 20.44
N LEU A 21 26.62 0.71 21.44
CA LEU A 21 25.31 1.30 21.25
C LEU A 21 25.40 2.77 20.85
N GLU A 22 26.27 3.54 21.52
CA GLU A 22 26.49 4.95 21.19
C GLU A 22 27.04 5.13 19.77
N ALA A 23 27.99 4.28 19.37
CA ALA A 23 28.56 4.30 18.04
C ALA A 23 27.55 3.87 16.95
N ALA A 24 26.69 2.90 17.25
CA ALA A 24 25.59 2.48 16.36
C ALA A 24 24.52 3.59 16.22
N GLN A 25 24.11 4.23 17.32
CA GLN A 25 23.15 5.35 17.29
C GLN A 25 23.69 6.55 16.51
N ALA A 26 24.96 6.89 16.69
CA ALA A 26 25.62 7.93 15.91
C ALA A 26 25.62 7.60 14.40
N HIS A 27 25.79 6.32 14.03
CA HIS A 27 25.68 5.89 12.64
C HIS A 27 24.25 5.97 12.10
N LEU A 28 23.25 5.54 12.87
CA LEU A 28 21.83 5.63 12.49
C LEU A 28 21.34 7.08 12.29
N ALA A 29 21.94 8.04 12.99
CA ALA A 29 21.70 9.47 12.75
C ALA A 29 22.18 9.95 11.38
N GLY A 30 23.22 9.31 10.82
CA GLY A 30 23.81 9.66 9.52
C GLY A 30 23.37 8.80 8.33
N CYS A 31 22.85 7.59 8.56
CA CYS A 31 22.50 6.64 7.50
C CYS A 31 20.99 6.33 7.47
N ALA A 32 20.31 6.72 6.39
CA ALA A 32 18.87 6.53 6.24
C ALA A 32 18.46 5.05 6.06
N GLU A 33 19.27 4.25 5.34
CA GLU A 33 18.97 2.84 5.09
C GLU A 33 19.05 2.00 6.37
N CYS A 34 20.12 2.17 7.15
CA CYS A 34 20.27 1.49 8.43
C CYS A 34 19.19 1.92 9.44
N ARG A 35 18.75 3.19 9.39
CA ARG A 35 17.64 3.68 10.22
C ARG A 35 16.32 3.00 9.87
N ALA A 36 15.98 2.90 8.58
CA ALA A 36 14.75 2.23 8.14
C ALA A 36 14.71 0.76 8.61
N LEU A 37 15.82 0.04 8.51
CA LEU A 37 15.93 -1.34 8.98
C LEU A 37 15.77 -1.46 10.51
N ALA A 38 16.36 -0.54 11.27
CA ALA A 38 16.22 -0.50 12.72
C ALA A 38 14.77 -0.16 13.15
N GLU A 39 14.10 0.74 12.43
CA GLU A 39 12.70 1.10 12.68
C GLU A 39 11.76 -0.08 12.35
N GLU A 40 11.95 -0.76 11.22
CA GLU A 40 11.19 -1.96 10.84
C GLU A 40 11.32 -3.08 11.88
N ALA A 41 12.55 -3.32 12.34
CA ALA A 41 12.81 -4.30 13.40
C ALA A 41 12.14 -3.90 14.71
N SER A 42 12.19 -2.62 15.08
CA SER A 42 11.55 -2.09 16.29
C SER A 42 10.04 -2.26 16.26
N LEU A 43 9.40 -2.01 15.11
CA LEU A 43 7.97 -2.26 14.90
C LEU A 43 7.63 -3.74 15.07
N THR A 44 8.40 -4.63 14.44
CA THR A 44 8.19 -6.08 14.54
C THR A 44 8.31 -6.56 16.00
N VAL A 45 9.35 -6.12 16.71
CA VAL A 45 9.55 -6.45 18.13
C VAL A 45 8.39 -5.92 18.99
N SER A 46 7.88 -4.72 18.70
CA SER A 46 6.73 -4.17 19.43
C SER A 46 5.46 -5.00 19.25
N VAL A 47 5.22 -5.50 18.03
CA VAL A 47 4.10 -6.40 17.73
C VAL A 47 4.28 -7.74 18.43
N LEU A 48 5.48 -8.31 18.42
CA LEU A 48 5.78 -9.56 19.12
C LEU A 48 5.60 -9.44 20.63
N ARG A 49 5.95 -8.30 21.23
CA ARG A 49 5.73 -8.03 22.66
C ARG A 49 4.25 -7.86 23.04
N LEU A 50 3.41 -7.45 22.09
CA LEU A 50 1.96 -7.38 22.27
C LEU A 50 1.29 -8.75 22.09
N SER A 51 1.98 -9.71 21.49
CA SER A 51 1.47 -11.08 21.42
C SER A 51 1.43 -11.66 22.83
N PRO A 52 0.30 -12.23 23.27
CA PRO A 52 0.26 -12.92 24.55
C PRO A 52 1.29 -14.06 24.55
N ASP A 53 1.98 -14.24 25.68
CA ASP A 53 2.84 -15.40 25.95
C ASP A 53 1.97 -16.66 25.97
N ARG A 54 1.66 -17.16 24.78
CA ARG A 54 1.12 -18.50 24.61
C ARG A 54 2.27 -19.46 24.76
N GLU A 55 2.13 -20.42 25.66
CA GLU A 55 3.06 -21.54 25.74
C GLU A 55 3.23 -22.14 24.34
N ILE A 56 4.48 -22.29 23.89
CA ILE A 56 4.80 -23.04 22.68
C ILE A 56 4.16 -24.42 22.86
N PRO A 57 3.25 -24.85 21.96
CA PRO A 57 2.50 -26.07 22.14
C PRO A 57 3.49 -27.25 22.29
N ARG A 58 3.60 -27.77 23.51
CA ARG A 58 4.54 -28.86 23.88
C ARG A 58 4.20 -30.18 23.19
N ARG A 59 3.05 -30.22 22.51
CA ARG A 59 2.62 -31.28 21.62
C ARG A 59 2.14 -30.64 20.33
N ILE A 60 3.06 -30.47 19.39
CA ILE A 60 2.69 -30.48 17.99
C ILE A 60 2.28 -31.93 17.71
N ALA A 61 1.08 -32.33 18.14
CA ALA A 61 0.47 -33.45 17.49
C ALA A 61 0.26 -32.93 16.07
N PHE A 62 0.96 -33.51 15.10
CA PHE A 62 0.46 -33.51 13.74
C PHE A 62 -0.89 -34.22 13.83
N VAL A 63 -1.93 -33.48 14.23
CA VAL A 63 -3.25 -33.76 13.73
C VAL A 63 -3.07 -33.48 12.26
N SER A 64 -2.73 -34.53 11.52
CA SER A 64 -3.19 -34.62 10.15
C SER A 64 -4.67 -34.27 10.27
N ASP A 65 -5.00 -33.03 9.91
CA ASP A 65 -6.36 -32.66 9.50
C ASP A 65 -6.88 -33.90 8.78
N PRO A 66 -7.93 -34.59 9.29
CA PRO A 66 -8.31 -35.90 8.78
C PRO A 66 -8.36 -35.75 7.28
N VAL A 67 -7.37 -36.34 6.60
CA VAL A 67 -7.27 -36.29 5.16
C VAL A 67 -8.53 -37.00 4.75
N LEU A 68 -9.56 -36.21 4.38
CA LEU A 68 -10.89 -36.69 4.07
C LEU A 68 -10.68 -37.82 3.10
N GLU A 69 -10.78 -39.06 3.58
CA GLU A 69 -10.52 -40.21 2.73
C GLU A 69 -11.53 -40.09 1.61
N PRO A 70 -11.08 -39.98 0.36
CA PRO A 70 -11.98 -39.68 -0.73
C PRO A 70 -13.03 -40.79 -0.74
N SER A 71 -14.29 -40.39 -0.63
CA SER A 71 -15.40 -41.34 -0.64
C SER A 71 -15.28 -42.25 -1.86
N TRP A 72 -15.81 -43.47 -1.79
CA TRP A 72 -15.73 -44.42 -2.91
C TRP A 72 -16.22 -43.79 -4.24
N TRP A 73 -17.20 -42.88 -4.15
CA TRP A 73 -17.67 -42.06 -5.27
C TRP A 73 -16.61 -41.07 -5.77
N GLN A 74 -15.94 -40.32 -4.89
CA GLN A 74 -14.85 -39.42 -5.28
C GLN A 74 -13.65 -40.17 -5.88
N ARG A 75 -13.35 -41.40 -5.43
CA ARG A 75 -12.30 -42.24 -6.03
C ARG A 75 -12.65 -42.67 -7.46
N PHE A 76 -13.92 -42.99 -7.71
CA PHE A 76 -14.41 -43.28 -9.06
C PHE A 76 -14.25 -42.08 -10.00
N TRP A 77 -14.65 -40.88 -9.58
CA TRP A 77 -14.52 -39.67 -10.41
C TRP A 77 -13.09 -39.10 -10.49
N ARG A 78 -12.19 -39.44 -9.56
CA ARG A 78 -10.76 -39.06 -9.65
C ARG A 78 -9.99 -39.80 -10.73
N SER A 79 -10.56 -40.85 -11.32
CA SER A 79 -9.98 -41.55 -12.46
C SER A 79 -10.16 -40.77 -13.79
N GLY A 80 -9.83 -39.47 -13.78
CA GLY A 80 -10.08 -38.53 -14.88
C GLY A 80 -9.68 -39.06 -16.27
N PRO A 81 -8.50 -39.66 -16.46
CA PRO A 81 -8.11 -40.21 -17.76
C PRO A 81 -8.98 -41.40 -18.19
N GLN A 82 -9.36 -42.28 -17.26
CA GLN A 82 -10.16 -43.48 -17.58
C GLN A 82 -11.61 -43.11 -17.89
N VAL A 83 -12.20 -42.18 -17.15
CA VAL A 83 -13.55 -41.67 -17.43
C VAL A 83 -13.59 -40.91 -18.76
N ALA A 84 -12.54 -40.15 -19.10
CA ALA A 84 -12.44 -39.46 -20.39
C ALA A 84 -12.33 -40.45 -21.57
N PHE A 85 -11.56 -41.53 -21.44
CA PHE A 85 -11.50 -42.57 -22.47
C PHE A 85 -12.83 -43.33 -22.60
N ALA A 86 -13.49 -43.63 -21.48
CA ALA A 86 -14.81 -44.26 -21.49
C ALA A 86 -15.87 -43.38 -22.15
N SER A 87 -15.88 -42.07 -21.84
CA SER A 87 -16.83 -41.13 -22.45
C SER A 87 -16.54 -40.90 -23.94
N ALA A 88 -15.27 -40.82 -24.34
CA ALA A 88 -14.89 -40.73 -25.75
C ALA A 88 -15.26 -41.99 -26.53
N GLY A 89 -15.09 -43.18 -25.93
CA GLY A 89 -15.51 -44.45 -26.52
C GLY A 89 -17.04 -44.54 -26.67
N LEU A 90 -17.78 -44.15 -25.64
CA LEU A 90 -19.25 -44.09 -25.67
C LEU A 90 -19.75 -43.10 -26.74
N LEU A 91 -19.14 -41.92 -26.82
CA LEU A 91 -19.46 -40.91 -27.84
C LEU A 91 -19.19 -41.44 -29.25
N SER A 92 -18.02 -42.07 -29.46
CA SER A 92 -17.66 -42.65 -30.75
C SER A 92 -18.63 -43.75 -31.17
N ALA A 93 -19.03 -44.62 -30.24
CA ALA A 93 -20.03 -45.66 -30.48
C ALA A 93 -21.40 -45.05 -30.77
N ALA A 94 -21.81 -43.99 -30.08
CA ALA A 94 -23.06 -43.28 -30.34
C ALA A 94 -23.07 -42.63 -31.72
N ILE A 95 -21.96 -42.02 -32.16
CA ILE A 95 -21.82 -41.45 -33.50
C ILE A 95 -21.91 -42.56 -34.57
N LEU A 96 -21.22 -43.69 -34.39
CA LEU A 96 -21.28 -44.82 -35.32
C LEU A 96 -22.69 -45.42 -35.38
N PHE A 97 -23.32 -45.62 -34.23
CA PHE A 97 -24.69 -46.11 -34.16
C PHE A 97 -25.65 -45.14 -34.84
N HIS A 98 -25.50 -43.83 -34.60
CA HIS A 98 -26.32 -42.82 -35.25
C HIS A 98 -26.09 -42.77 -36.77
N ALA A 99 -24.85 -42.91 -37.23
CA ALA A 99 -24.53 -42.97 -38.65
C ALA A 99 -25.12 -44.23 -39.34
N LEU A 100 -25.19 -45.36 -38.62
CA LEU A 100 -25.76 -46.61 -39.13
C LEU A 100 -27.29 -46.68 -39.04
N ALA A 101 -27.87 -46.08 -38.00
CA ALA A 101 -29.31 -46.08 -37.75
C ALA A 101 -30.04 -44.90 -38.41
N ALA A 102 -29.33 -43.82 -38.76
CA ALA A 102 -29.91 -42.72 -39.50
C ALA A 102 -30.19 -43.15 -40.95
N PRO A 103 -31.42 -42.97 -41.46
CA PRO A 103 -31.66 -43.09 -42.90
C PRO A 103 -30.75 -42.09 -43.62
N GLY A 104 -30.09 -42.57 -44.68
CA GLY A 104 -28.95 -41.91 -45.33
C GLY A 104 -29.06 -40.39 -45.40
N ILE A 105 -27.98 -39.72 -44.99
CA ILE A 105 -27.79 -38.27 -45.15
C ILE A 105 -28.17 -37.93 -46.60
N PRO A 106 -29.16 -37.06 -46.86
CA PRO A 106 -29.45 -36.65 -48.22
C PRO A 106 -28.17 -36.06 -48.81
N ALA A 107 -27.63 -36.72 -49.83
CA ALA A 107 -26.48 -36.26 -50.58
C ALA A 107 -26.87 -34.94 -51.28
N GLY A 108 -26.68 -33.83 -50.57
CA GLY A 108 -27.18 -32.52 -51.01
C GLY A 108 -27.59 -31.59 -49.89
N ALA A 109 -26.95 -31.64 -48.70
CA ALA A 109 -27.03 -30.49 -47.81
C ALA A 109 -26.47 -29.28 -48.58
N PRO A 110 -27.26 -28.20 -48.79
CA PRO A 110 -26.76 -27.03 -49.50
C PRO A 110 -25.53 -26.49 -48.76
N PRO A 111 -24.49 -26.03 -49.48
CA PRO A 111 -23.32 -25.44 -48.84
C PRO A 111 -23.80 -24.30 -47.94
N ALA A 112 -23.33 -24.30 -46.69
CA ALA A 112 -23.69 -23.26 -45.75
C ALA A 112 -23.37 -21.89 -46.37
N ASP A 113 -24.38 -21.03 -46.53
CA ASP A 113 -24.22 -19.69 -47.07
C ASP A 113 -23.53 -18.81 -46.03
N MET A 114 -22.20 -18.87 -46.05
CA MET A 114 -21.31 -18.09 -45.18
C MET A 114 -21.57 -16.59 -45.33
N ALA A 115 -21.93 -16.12 -46.53
CA ALA A 115 -22.23 -14.72 -46.78
C ALA A 115 -23.56 -14.29 -46.13
N ALA A 116 -24.56 -15.17 -46.03
CA ALA A 116 -25.77 -14.92 -45.24
C ALA A 116 -25.51 -14.98 -43.73
N PHE A 117 -24.53 -15.78 -43.28
CA PHE A 117 -24.12 -15.82 -41.88
C PHE A 117 -23.38 -14.54 -41.47
N GLU A 118 -22.38 -14.12 -42.25
CA GLU A 118 -21.61 -12.90 -42.01
C GLU A 118 -22.49 -11.64 -42.00
N ARG A 119 -23.48 -11.54 -42.89
CA ARG A 119 -24.45 -10.44 -42.87
C ARG A 119 -25.27 -10.40 -41.57
N ARG A 120 -25.77 -11.54 -41.11
CA ARG A 120 -26.52 -11.64 -39.84
C ARG A 120 -25.66 -11.29 -38.63
N VAL A 121 -24.41 -11.75 -38.60
CA VAL A 121 -23.46 -11.40 -37.55
C VAL A 121 -23.14 -9.90 -37.60
N GLY A 122 -22.88 -9.34 -38.79
CA GLY A 122 -22.62 -7.92 -38.98
C GLY A 122 -23.77 -7.03 -38.50
N GLU A 123 -25.02 -7.39 -38.81
CA GLU A 123 -26.21 -6.70 -38.32
C GLU A 123 -26.38 -6.78 -36.81
N GLU A 124 -26.13 -7.95 -36.21
CA GLU A 124 -26.24 -8.13 -34.76
C GLU A 124 -25.14 -7.38 -34.01
N VAL A 125 -23.90 -7.39 -34.54
CA VAL A 125 -22.78 -6.61 -34.01
C VAL A 125 -23.06 -5.12 -34.14
N ALA A 126 -23.52 -4.64 -35.30
CA ALA A 126 -23.88 -3.23 -35.49
C ALA A 126 -25.00 -2.78 -34.53
N ARG A 127 -25.91 -3.68 -34.18
CA ARG A 127 -27.00 -3.40 -33.22
C ARG A 127 -26.52 -3.34 -31.76
N ARG A 128 -25.65 -4.26 -31.34
CA ARG A 128 -25.25 -4.41 -29.93
C ARG A 128 -23.99 -3.64 -29.54
N LEU A 129 -23.05 -3.49 -30.47
CA LEU A 129 -21.74 -2.93 -30.19
C LEU A 129 -21.78 -1.45 -29.76
N PRO A 130 -22.60 -0.56 -30.36
CA PRO A 130 -22.64 0.84 -29.94
C PRO A 130 -23.05 1.02 -28.47
N GLY A 131 -24.10 0.33 -28.03
CA GLY A 131 -24.59 0.43 -26.65
C GLY A 131 -23.61 -0.16 -25.63
N ALA A 132 -23.01 -1.31 -25.95
CA ALA A 132 -22.01 -1.94 -25.08
C ALA A 132 -20.73 -1.11 -24.99
N LEU A 133 -20.27 -0.57 -26.13
CA LEU A 133 -19.09 0.28 -26.19
C LEU A 133 -19.31 1.60 -25.43
N GLN A 134 -20.46 2.24 -25.62
CA GLN A 134 -20.78 3.48 -24.95
C GLN A 134 -20.85 3.30 -23.42
N ALA A 135 -21.52 2.25 -22.93
CA ALA A 135 -21.55 1.95 -21.50
C ALA A 135 -20.15 1.64 -20.92
N ALA A 136 -19.32 0.92 -21.67
CA ALA A 136 -17.94 0.63 -21.27
C ALA A 136 -17.07 1.89 -21.24
N VAL A 137 -17.22 2.77 -22.23
CA VAL A 137 -16.50 4.06 -22.28
C VAL A 137 -16.96 4.97 -21.17
N ASP A 138 -18.27 5.12 -20.95
CA ASP A 138 -18.83 5.99 -19.91
C ASP A 138 -18.36 5.57 -18.52
N SER A 139 -18.41 4.26 -18.21
CA SER A 139 -17.91 3.75 -16.92
C SER A 139 -16.40 3.93 -16.76
N ALA A 140 -15.60 3.73 -17.81
CA ALA A 140 -14.16 3.96 -17.78
C ALA A 140 -13.81 5.44 -17.61
N VAL A 141 -14.52 6.33 -18.32
CA VAL A 141 -14.34 7.78 -18.22
C VAL A 141 -14.73 8.26 -16.82
N GLU A 142 -15.86 7.81 -16.29
CA GLU A 142 -16.32 8.19 -14.96
C GLU A 142 -15.34 7.75 -13.86
N ALA A 143 -14.83 6.51 -13.94
CA ALA A 143 -13.81 6.02 -13.01
C ALA A 143 -12.52 6.85 -13.10
N LYS A 144 -12.08 7.20 -14.32
CA LYS A 144 -10.88 8.02 -14.53
C LYS A 144 -11.07 9.45 -14.05
N VAL A 145 -12.22 10.06 -14.29
CA VAL A 145 -12.56 11.40 -13.81
C VAL A 145 -12.60 11.42 -12.29
N ARG A 146 -13.26 10.46 -11.63
CA ARG A 146 -13.25 10.35 -10.16
C ARG A 146 -11.84 10.20 -9.60
N ALA A 147 -10.99 9.38 -10.23
CA ALA A 147 -9.60 9.24 -9.81
C ALA A 147 -8.79 10.55 -9.98
N MET A 148 -8.99 11.28 -11.08
CA MET A 148 -8.35 12.56 -11.31
C MET A 148 -8.81 13.63 -10.30
N VAL A 149 -10.11 13.71 -10.02
CA VAL A 149 -10.68 14.65 -9.05
C VAL A 149 -10.15 14.36 -7.65
N ALA A 150 -10.17 13.10 -7.19
CA ALA A 150 -9.59 12.71 -5.91
C ALA A 150 -8.08 13.02 -5.83
N GLY A 151 -7.36 12.90 -6.96
CA GLY A 151 -5.95 13.28 -7.05
C GLY A 151 -5.73 14.80 -6.94
N LEU A 152 -6.62 15.60 -7.53
CA LEU A 152 -6.58 17.06 -7.44
C LEU A 152 -6.93 17.54 -6.03
N GLU A 153 -7.98 17.00 -5.42
CA GLU A 153 -8.38 17.32 -4.04
C GLU A 153 -7.21 17.10 -3.07
N ARG A 154 -6.54 15.94 -3.15
CA ARG A 154 -5.35 15.67 -2.33
C ARG A 154 -4.22 16.68 -2.53
N ARG A 155 -4.00 17.14 -3.77
CA ARG A 155 -2.97 18.14 -4.07
C ARG A 155 -3.34 19.51 -3.52
N VAL A 156 -4.62 19.88 -3.57
CA VAL A 156 -5.12 21.13 -2.99
C VAL A 156 -4.97 21.09 -1.47
N ASP A 157 -5.38 20.00 -0.82
CA ASP A 157 -5.23 19.84 0.64
C ASP A 157 -3.77 19.93 1.09
N ASP A 158 -2.85 19.33 0.34
CA ASP A 158 -1.41 19.38 0.63
C ASP A 158 -0.82 20.79 0.44
N LEU A 159 -1.22 21.48 -0.64
CA LEU A 159 -0.85 22.88 -0.86
C LEU A 159 -1.40 23.80 0.23
N ASP A 160 -2.61 23.57 0.71
CA ASP A 160 -3.19 24.39 1.77
C ASP A 160 -2.53 24.13 3.11
N LYS A 161 -2.22 22.87 3.45
CA LYS A 161 -1.44 22.53 4.65
C LYS A 161 -0.05 23.15 4.65
N THR A 162 0.65 23.08 3.51
CA THR A 162 1.99 23.68 3.39
C THR A 162 1.94 25.20 3.47
N ARG A 163 0.92 25.85 2.88
CA ARG A 163 0.68 27.29 3.01
C ARG A 163 0.41 27.69 4.46
N LEU A 164 -0.49 27.00 5.15
CA LEU A 164 -0.80 27.27 6.55
C LEU A 164 0.44 27.10 7.44
N ALA A 165 1.18 26.01 7.29
CA ALA A 165 2.42 25.79 8.03
C ALA A 165 3.48 26.87 7.74
N SER A 166 3.54 27.39 6.51
CA SER A 166 4.45 28.49 6.17
C SER A 166 4.05 29.81 6.83
N LEU A 167 2.73 30.09 6.92
CA LEU A 167 2.21 31.28 7.58
C LEU A 167 2.44 31.22 9.09
N GLU A 168 2.15 30.09 9.73
CA GLU A 168 2.41 29.89 11.16
C GLU A 168 3.88 30.10 11.51
N ARG A 169 4.81 29.57 10.70
CA ARG A 169 6.25 29.80 10.90
C ARG A 169 6.61 31.27 10.79
N ARG A 170 6.06 32.00 9.82
CA ARG A 170 6.31 33.44 9.65
C ARG A 170 5.82 34.23 10.85
N VAL A 171 4.60 33.97 11.30
CA VAL A 171 4.02 34.63 12.48
C VAL A 171 4.85 34.35 13.74
N GLU A 172 5.27 33.10 13.95
CA GLU A 172 6.12 32.74 15.09
C GLU A 172 7.50 33.43 15.03
N THR A 173 8.10 33.55 13.83
CA THR A 173 9.36 34.28 13.66
C THR A 173 9.23 35.77 13.92
N GLU A 174 8.15 36.40 13.45
CA GLU A 174 7.86 37.82 13.68
C GLU A 174 7.64 38.06 15.18
N ARG A 175 6.83 37.24 15.85
CA ARG A 175 6.59 37.33 17.29
C ARG A 175 7.87 37.20 18.11
N ARG A 176 8.78 36.27 17.75
CA ARG A 176 10.09 36.13 18.41
C ARG A 176 10.99 37.33 18.14
N GLY A 177 10.93 37.90 16.94
CA GLY A 177 11.65 39.14 16.61
C GLY A 177 11.17 40.31 17.47
N ASP A 178 9.86 40.49 17.57
CA ASP A 178 9.24 41.55 18.37
C ASP A 178 9.59 41.44 19.85
N LEU A 179 9.56 40.23 20.42
CA LEU A 179 9.96 40.01 21.81
C LEU A 179 11.43 40.41 22.06
N LYS A 180 12.35 40.07 21.14
CA LYS A 180 13.76 40.48 21.24
C LYS A 180 13.95 41.98 21.07
N ASN A 181 13.15 42.62 20.20
CA ASN A 181 13.18 44.07 20.02
C ASN A 181 12.70 44.79 21.29
N LEU A 182 11.64 44.28 21.93
CA LEU A 182 11.15 44.80 23.21
C LEU A 182 12.21 44.63 24.31
N GLU A 183 12.82 43.45 24.42
CA GLU A 183 13.89 43.18 25.39
C GLU A 183 15.10 44.13 25.17
N SER A 184 15.47 44.37 23.91
CA SER A 184 16.55 45.31 23.57
C SER A 184 16.19 46.74 23.92
N ALA A 185 14.94 47.17 23.68
CA ALA A 185 14.46 48.50 24.04
C ALA A 185 14.45 48.71 25.56
N PHE A 186 14.00 47.72 26.35
CA PHE A 186 14.05 47.75 27.80
C PHE A 186 15.50 47.86 28.32
N ASN A 187 16.42 47.06 27.77
CA ASN A 187 17.85 47.15 28.13
C ASN A 187 18.46 48.53 27.86
N ILE A 188 18.07 49.20 26.77
CA ILE A 188 18.54 50.57 26.48
C ILE A 188 18.00 51.56 27.51
N ILE A 189 16.72 51.43 27.89
CA ILE A 189 16.08 52.28 28.89
C ILE A 189 16.76 52.08 30.25
N GLU A 190 16.99 50.84 30.67
CA GLU A 190 17.71 50.51 31.91
C GLU A 190 19.12 51.12 31.93
N ARG A 191 19.88 51.00 30.84
CA ARG A 191 21.20 51.64 30.72
C ARG A 191 21.13 53.15 30.85
N ARG A 192 20.15 53.81 30.21
CA ARG A 192 19.97 55.26 30.33
C ARG A 192 19.61 55.67 31.77
N LEU A 193 18.73 54.93 32.43
CA LEU A 193 18.38 55.13 33.83
C LEU A 193 19.60 54.97 34.75
N ALA A 194 20.41 53.93 34.56
CA ALA A 194 21.63 53.71 35.33
C ALA A 194 22.65 54.86 35.16
N VAL A 195 22.82 55.37 33.93
CA VAL A 195 23.69 56.53 33.66
C VAL A 195 23.15 57.79 34.34
N LEU A 196 21.84 58.04 34.27
CA LEU A 196 21.22 59.20 34.93
C LEU A 196 21.38 59.13 36.45
N GLN A 197 21.14 57.97 37.08
CA GLN A 197 21.35 57.78 38.52
C GLN A 197 22.82 57.98 38.92
N ALA A 198 23.77 57.43 38.16
CA ALA A 198 25.19 57.62 38.43
C ALA A 198 25.62 59.09 38.30
N SER A 199 25.04 59.84 37.35
CA SER A 199 25.29 61.28 37.22
C SER A 199 24.70 62.09 38.37
N ALA A 200 23.52 61.72 38.88
CA ALA A 200 22.89 62.40 40.01
C ALA A 200 23.70 62.24 41.30
N VAL A 201 24.25 61.04 41.57
CA VAL A 201 25.11 60.80 42.74
C VAL A 201 26.41 61.62 42.67
N ARG A 202 26.96 61.87 41.47
CA ARG A 202 28.18 62.69 41.32
C ARG A 202 27.97 64.18 41.54
N TYR A 203 26.76 64.70 41.31
CA TYR A 203 26.48 66.14 41.46
C TYR A 203 25.78 66.50 42.77
N GLY A 204 25.27 65.52 43.53
CA GLY A 204 24.58 65.75 44.80
C GLY A 204 25.45 65.61 46.07
N GLY A 205 26.78 65.58 45.94
CA GLY A 205 27.71 65.26 47.04
C GLY A 205 28.59 66.41 47.55
N ASP A 206 28.44 67.63 47.02
CA ASP A 206 29.35 68.77 47.30
C ASP A 206 28.73 69.90 48.17
N ASP A 207 27.67 69.62 48.95
CA ASP A 207 27.11 70.55 49.96
C ASP A 207 27.47 70.16 51.40
#